data_AF-A0A8X6HGF0-F1
#
_entry.id   AF-A0A8X6HGF0-F1
#
_cell.length_a   1.000
_cell.length_b   1.000
_cell.length_c   1.000
_cell.angle_alpha   90.00
_cell.angle_beta   90.00
_cell.angle_gamma   90.00
#
_symmetry.space_group_name_H-M   'P 1'
#
loop_
_entity.id
_entity.type
_entity.pdbx_description
1 polymer ?
#
loop_
_entity_poly.entity_id
_entity_poly.type
_entity_poly.pdbx_seq_one_letter_code
_entity_poly.pdbx_strand_id
1 'polypeptide(L)'
;MHSGKKIRLKVKVHIPIDEHPNFNFAGKLLGPKDSSLQQLQNAIQTRMAIPGRGCMRDKRMEEELWNQDNPKYAHLNEDLRVSFCCSS
;
A
#
# COMPACT_ATOMS: atom_id res chain seq x y z
N MET A 1 11.50 -31.91 17.65
CA MET A 1 10.80 -30.61 17.77
C MET A 1 10.87 -29.93 16.41
N HIS A 2 9.81 -29.99 15.60
CA HIS A 2 9.81 -29.29 14.31
C HIS A 2 9.69 -27.80 14.58
N SER A 3 10.80 -27.07 14.46
CA SER A 3 10.80 -25.62 14.50
C SER A 3 10.04 -25.14 13.26
N GLY A 4 8.75 -24.81 13.43
CA GLY A 4 7.91 -24.29 12.37
C GLY A 4 8.50 -22.98 11.85
N LYS A 5 9.11 -23.01 10.67
CA LYS A 5 9.58 -21.81 10.00
C LYS A 5 8.38 -20.91 9.75
N LYS A 6 8.37 -19.70 10.32
CA LYS A 6 7.36 -18.68 10.02
C LYS A 6 7.43 -18.34 8.54
N ILE A 7 6.38 -18.69 7.80
CA ILE A 7 6.28 -18.38 6.38
C ILE A 7 5.68 -16.99 6.27
N ARG A 8 6.42 -16.07 5.62
CA ARG A 8 5.93 -14.74 5.29
C ARG A 8 5.43 -14.75 3.85
N LEU A 9 4.12 -14.66 3.69
CA LEU A 9 3.47 -14.52 2.39
C LEU A 9 3.31 -13.03 2.08
N LYS A 10 3.79 -12.61 0.90
CA LYS A 10 3.60 -11.26 0.40
C LYS A 10 2.91 -11.32 -0.96
N VAL A 11 1.71 -10.76 -1.04
CA VAL A 11 0.93 -10.65 -2.28
C VAL A 11 0.95 -9.19 -2.73
N LYS A 12 1.18 -8.97 -4.03
CA LYS A 12 1.14 -7.63 -4.64
C LYS A 12 0.03 -7.61 -5.67
N VAL A 13 -0.86 -6.63 -5.58
CA VAL A 13 -2.00 -6.45 -6.49
C VAL A 13 -1.87 -5.07 -7.13
N HIS A 14 -1.74 -5.03 -8.45
CA HIS A 14 -1.65 -3.77 -9.19
C HIS A 14 -3.01 -3.09 -9.28
N ILE A 15 -3.03 -1.76 -9.15
CA ILE A 15 -4.24 -0.96 -9.34
C ILE A 15 -4.15 -0.30 -10.73
N PRO A 16 -5.14 -0.48 -11.62
CA PRO A 16 -5.15 0.11 -12.95
C PRO A 16 -5.48 1.61 -12.88
N ILE A 17 -4.49 2.40 -12.44
CA ILE A 17 -4.59 3.87 -12.38
C ILE A 17 -4.64 4.49 -13.78
N ASP A 18 -4.07 3.84 -14.79
CA ASP A 18 -4.10 4.29 -16.18
C ASP A 18 -5.53 4.28 -16.76
N GLU A 19 -6.36 3.32 -16.35
CA GLU A 19 -7.77 3.24 -16.78
C GLU A 19 -8.62 4.32 -16.10
N HIS A 20 -8.26 4.72 -14.87
CA HIS A 20 -9.00 5.69 -14.07
C HIS A 20 -8.09 6.69 -13.33
N PRO A 21 -7.43 7.62 -14.05
CA PRO A 21 -6.42 8.53 -13.49
C PRO A 21 -6.98 9.56 -12.50
N ASN A 22 -8.29 9.83 -12.56
CA ASN A 22 -8.99 10.75 -11.67
C ASN A 22 -9.64 10.05 -10.46
N PHE A 23 -9.46 8.73 -10.32
CA PHE A 23 -10.06 7.96 -9.25
C PHE A 23 -9.06 7.70 -8.12
N ASN A 24 -9.41 8.12 -6.90
CA ASN A 24 -8.54 7.93 -5.74
C ASN A 24 -8.80 6.56 -5.10
N PHE A 25 -8.19 5.51 -5.65
CA PHE A 25 -8.28 4.15 -5.12
C PHE A 25 -7.73 4.04 -3.70
N ALA A 26 -6.57 4.65 -3.42
CA ALA A 26 -5.94 4.61 -2.11
C ALA A 26 -6.85 5.21 -1.03
N GLY A 27 -7.39 6.41 -1.27
CA GLY A 27 -8.32 7.06 -0.35
C GLY A 27 -9.61 6.27 -0.15
N LYS A 28 -10.11 5.58 -1.18
CA LYS A 28 -11.32 4.77 -1.08
C LYS A 28 -11.11 3.43 -0.35
N LEU A 29 -9.92 2.84 -0.47
CA LEU A 29 -9.52 1.64 0.28
C LEU A 29 -9.22 1.94 1.75
N LEU A 30 -8.54 3.05 2.02
CA LEU A 30 -8.27 3.52 3.38
C LEU A 30 -9.57 3.91 4.10
N GLY A 31 -10.47 4.60 3.39
CA GLY A 31 -11.69 5.16 3.95
C GLY A 31 -11.39 6.35 4.87
N PRO A 32 -12.43 6.97 5.46
CA PRO A 32 -12.24 8.06 6.41
C PRO A 32 -11.45 7.57 7.63
N LYS A 33 -10.34 8.25 7.94
CA LYS A 33 -9.42 7.95 9.06
C LYS A 33 -8.86 6.52 9.04
N ASP A 34 -8.57 5.97 7.85
CA ASP A 34 -8.01 4.61 7.68
C ASP A 34 -8.89 3.48 8.24
N SER A 35 -10.15 3.77 8.57
CA SER A 35 -11.05 2.84 9.27
C SER A 35 -11.35 1.59 8.45
N SER A 36 -11.56 1.71 7.14
CA SER A 36 -11.89 0.58 6.27
C SER A 36 -10.71 -0.37 6.10
N LEU A 37 -9.52 0.16 5.81
CA LEU A 37 -8.32 -0.67 5.68
C LEU A 37 -7.95 -1.31 7.01
N GLN A 38 -8.05 -0.58 8.12
CA GLN A 38 -7.74 -1.13 9.45
C GLN A 38 -8.72 -2.23 9.87
N GLN A 39 -10.02 -2.05 9.63
CA GLN A 39 -11.02 -3.10 9.86
C GLN A 39 -10.72 -4.34 9.03
N LEU A 40 -10.40 -4.16 7.74
CA LEU A 40 -10.04 -5.27 6.87
C LEU A 40 -8.80 -5.98 7.39
N GLN A 41 -7.73 -5.25 7.75
CA GLN A 41 -6.49 -5.83 8.30
C GLN A 41 -6.75 -6.63 9.57
N ASN A 42 -7.61 -6.14 10.45
CA ASN A 42 -8.01 -6.83 11.68
C ASN A 42 -8.83 -8.09 11.38
N ALA A 43 -9.74 -8.04 10.40
CA ALA A 43 -10.59 -9.15 10.02
C ALA A 43 -9.80 -10.32 9.39
N ILE A 44 -8.83 -10.03 8.52
CA ILE A 44 -7.99 -11.06 7.87
C ILE A 44 -6.66 -11.31 8.60
N GLN A 45 -6.43 -10.65 9.75
CA GLN A 45 -5.17 -10.66 10.50
C GLN A 45 -3.93 -10.49 9.59
N THR A 46 -4.05 -9.62 8.60
CA THR A 46 -3.03 -9.43 7.55
C THR A 46 -2.64 -7.97 7.50
N ARG A 47 -1.34 -7.68 7.30
CA ARG A 47 -0.87 -6.31 7.15
C ARG A 47 -1.00 -5.89 5.69
N MET A 48 -1.70 -4.79 5.44
CA MET A 48 -1.88 -4.21 4.12
C MET A 48 -1.18 -2.86 4.03
N ALA A 49 -0.63 -2.57 2.86
CA ALA A 49 -0.06 -1.27 2.54
C ALA A 49 -0.34 -0.96 1.08
N ILE A 50 -0.45 0.33 0.75
CA ILE A 50 -0.64 0.79 -0.62
C ILE A 50 0.58 1.62 -1.03
N PRO A 51 1.73 0.99 -1.33
CA PRO A 51 2.87 1.72 -1.89
C PRO A 51 2.67 2.02 -3.38
N GLY A 52 3.28 3.11 -3.84
CA GLY A 52 3.36 3.47 -5.25
C GLY A 52 3.03 4.94 -5.49
N ARG A 53 3.20 5.37 -6.73
CA ARG A 53 2.83 6.70 -7.20
C ARG A 53 1.32 6.91 -7.12
N GLY A 54 0.87 8.03 -6.55
CA GLY A 54 -0.54 8.32 -6.28
C GLY A 54 -1.09 7.67 -5.02
N CYS A 55 -0.24 7.17 -4.12
CA CYS A 55 -0.69 6.66 -2.82
C CYS A 55 -1.04 7.80 -1.86
N MET A 56 -0.45 8.98 -2.06
CA MET A 56 -0.75 10.15 -1.25
C MET A 56 -1.93 10.94 -1.82
N ARG A 57 -2.71 11.52 -0.91
CA ARG A 57 -3.80 12.45 -1.28
C ARG A 57 -3.26 13.71 -1.94
N ASP A 58 -2.12 14.20 -1.48
CA ASP A 58 -1.49 15.42 -1.98
C ASP A 58 -0.36 15.08 -2.93
N LYS A 59 -0.58 15.31 -4.22
CA LYS A 59 0.40 15.05 -5.28
C LYS A 59 1.63 15.94 -5.17
N ARG A 60 1.50 17.16 -4.63
CA ARG A 60 2.64 18.08 -4.48
C ARG A 60 3.59 17.57 -3.40
N MET A 61 3.03 17.18 -2.25
CA MET A 61 3.83 16.53 -1.21
C MET A 61 4.47 15.24 -1.71
N GLU A 62 3.75 14.44 -2.50
CA GLU A 62 4.30 13.22 -3.08
C GLU A 62 5.51 13.51 -3.98
N GLU A 63 5.42 14.49 -4.89
CA GLU A 63 6.52 14.90 -5.76
C GLU A 63 7.71 15.47 -4.97
N GLU A 64 7.47 16.24 -3.92
CA GLU A 64 8.54 16.73 -3.04
C GLU A 64 9.27 15.58 -2.33
N LEU A 65 8.53 14.60 -1.80
CA LEU A 65 9.10 13.43 -1.12
C LEU A 65 9.81 12.49 -2.09
N TRP A 66 9.33 12.42 -3.33
CA TRP A 66 9.98 11.70 -4.42
C TRP A 66 11.33 12.33 -4.77
N ASN A 67 11.39 13.67 -4.84
CA ASN A 67 12.64 14.41 -5.07
C ASN A 67 13.62 14.37 -3.89
N GLN A 68 13.19 13.98 -2.69
CA GLN A 68 14.04 13.94 -1.49
C GLN A 68 15.04 12.76 -1.46
N ASP A 69 15.16 11.96 -2.52
CA ASP A 69 16.07 10.79 -2.66
C ASP A 69 16.11 9.89 -1.42
N ASN A 70 15.00 9.82 -0.68
CA ASN A 70 14.96 9.11 0.58
C ASN A 70 14.56 7.64 0.31
N PRO A 71 15.31 6.65 0.82
CA PRO A 71 14.96 5.23 0.65
C PRO A 71 13.58 4.87 1.19
N LYS A 72 13.05 5.66 2.13
CA LYS A 72 11.68 5.54 2.63
C LYS A 72 10.63 5.76 1.53
N TYR A 73 10.90 6.64 0.57
CA TYR A 73 10.00 7.01 -0.53
C TYR A 73 10.41 6.40 -1.87
N ALA A 74 11.39 5.50 -1.91
CA ALA A 74 11.79 4.79 -3.12
C ALA A 74 10.62 4.04 -3.81
N HIS A 75 9.59 3.68 -3.04
CA HIS A 75 8.37 3.06 -3.55
C HIS A 75 7.50 3.99 -4.41
N LEU A 76 7.70 5.31 -4.36
CA LEU A 76 7.00 6.29 -5.22
C LEU A 76 7.43 6.19 -6.68
N ASN A 77 8.58 5.56 -6.97
CA ASN A 77 9.01 5.22 -8.34
C ASN A 77 8.24 4.04 -8.94
N GLU A 78 7.53 3.26 -8.13
CA GLU A 78 6.75 2.11 -8.61
C GLU A 78 5.28 2.50 -8.82
N ASP A 79 4.58 1.73 -9.66
CA ASP A 79 3.14 1.90 -9.86
C ASP A 79 2.34 1.61 -8.59
N LEU A 80 1.18 2.28 -8.49
CA LEU A 80 0.26 2.10 -7.38
C LEU A 80 -0.17 0.63 -7.27
N ARG A 81 0.10 0.03 -6.11
CA ARG A 81 -0.26 -1.37 -5.84
C ARG A 81 -0.63 -1.56 -4.38
N VAL A 82 -1.48 -2.55 -4.13
CA VAL A 82 -1.77 -3.01 -2.77
C VAL A 82 -0.87 -4.19 -2.45
N SER A 83 -0.14 -4.10 -1.35
CA SER A 83 0.69 -5.18 -0.82
C SER A 83 0.05 -5.77 0.42
N PHE A 84 -0.23 -7.07 0.39
CA PHE A 84 -0.70 -7.85 1.52
C PHE A 84 0.46 -8.65 2.08
N CYS A 85 0.69 -8.60 3.39
CA CYS A 85 1.73 -9.33 4.08
C CYS A 85 1.09 -10.14 5.20
N CYS A 86 1.03 -11.46 5.02
CA CYS A 86 0.60 -12.40 6.05
C CYS A 86 1.81 -13.08 6.65
N SER A 87 1.82 -13.25 7.97
CA SER A 87 2.86 -13.96 8.71
C SER A 87 2.16 -15.05 9.48
N SER A 88 2.35 -16.31 9.07
CA SER A 88 1.83 -17.47 9.80
C SER A 88 2.89 -18.07 10.72
#